data_AF-A0A368DBA9-F1
#
_entry.id   AF-A0A368DBA9-F1
#
_cell.length_a   1.000
_cell.length_b   1.000
_cell.length_c   1.000
_cell.angle_alpha   90.00
_cell.angle_beta   90.00
_cell.angle_gamma   90.00
#
_symmetry.space_group_name_H-M   'P 1'
#
loop_
_entity.id
_entity.type
_entity.pdbx_description
1 polymer ?
#
loop_
_entity_poly.entity_id
_entity_poly.type
_entity_poly.pdbx_seq_one_letter_code
_entity_poly.pdbx_strand_id
1 'polypeptide(L)'
;MIQRIQSFYLFLSSVFYFSYWYFGMEWFKKGLSIINDIYSNNLDFVFDIISYIPLIISAICFFTILLFKNRQMQVRMSYSALYISLFMCVFSGFYFYITLNGLIEIMPSTTLEILLYSAILNPFICSFLIYLAIKSIKNDDELVNSLDRIR
;
A
#
# COMPACT_ATOMS: atom_id res chain seq x y z
N MET A 1 -23.00 1.81 -15.56
CA MET A 1 -21.82 1.45 -16.38
C MET A 1 -20.70 2.50 -16.26
N ILE A 2 -20.27 2.86 -15.03
CA ILE A 2 -19.18 3.85 -14.77
C ILE A 2 -18.00 3.26 -13.94
N GLN A 3 -17.91 1.92 -13.81
CA GLN A 3 -16.87 1.20 -13.04
C GLN A 3 -15.40 1.38 -13.48
N ARG A 4 -15.09 2.22 -14.48
CA ARG A 4 -13.73 2.29 -15.06
C ARG A 4 -12.73 2.97 -14.12
N ILE A 5 -13.14 4.03 -13.43
CA ILE A 5 -12.22 4.85 -12.62
C ILE A 5 -11.83 4.16 -11.31
N GLN A 6 -12.78 3.51 -10.63
CA GLN A 6 -12.51 2.74 -9.40
C GLN A 6 -11.48 1.62 -9.60
N SER A 7 -11.63 0.84 -10.67
CA SER A 7 -10.77 -0.30 -10.97
C SER A 7 -9.38 0.16 -11.36
N PHE A 8 -9.27 1.32 -12.00
CA PHE A 8 -8.00 1.96 -12.31
C PHE A 8 -7.23 2.34 -11.03
N TYR A 9 -7.89 2.98 -10.05
CA TYR A 9 -7.24 3.33 -8.78
C TYR A 9 -6.80 2.10 -7.97
N LEU A 10 -7.66 1.06 -7.91
CA LEU A 10 -7.31 -0.21 -7.24
C LEU A 10 -6.16 -0.93 -7.95
N PHE A 11 -6.17 -0.94 -9.29
CA PHE A 11 -5.11 -1.56 -10.07
C PHE A 11 -3.76 -0.84 -9.86
N LEU A 12 -3.76 0.50 -9.92
CA LEU A 12 -2.56 1.29 -9.70
C LEU A 12 -2.00 1.08 -8.28
N SER A 13 -2.87 1.06 -7.27
CA SER A 13 -2.49 0.75 -5.89
C SER A 13 -1.89 -0.64 -5.76
N SER A 14 -2.46 -1.64 -6.45
CA SER A 14 -1.95 -3.00 -6.47
C SER A 14 -0.55 -3.09 -7.07
N VAL A 15 -0.32 -2.46 -8.23
CA VAL A 15 0.98 -2.44 -8.91
C VAL A 15 2.04 -1.73 -8.06
N PHE A 16 1.69 -0.60 -7.45
CA PHE A 16 2.61 0.17 -6.60
C PHE A 16 3.01 -0.60 -5.34
N TYR A 17 2.06 -1.24 -4.65
CA TYR A 17 2.38 -2.08 -3.50
C TYR A 17 3.20 -3.33 -3.86
N PHE A 18 2.92 -3.94 -5.02
CA PHE A 18 3.72 -5.06 -5.53
C PHE A 18 5.15 -4.63 -5.82
N SER A 19 5.33 -3.51 -6.53
CA SER A 19 6.64 -2.96 -6.88
C SER A 19 7.43 -2.57 -5.62
N TYR A 20 6.77 -1.94 -4.66
CA TYR A 20 7.35 -1.60 -3.36
C TYR A 20 7.86 -2.82 -2.61
N TRP A 21 7.09 -3.90 -2.59
CA TRP A 21 7.54 -5.16 -2.00
C TRP A 21 8.73 -5.76 -2.76
N TYR A 22 8.58 -5.92 -4.07
CA TYR A 22 9.54 -6.61 -4.93
C TYR A 22 10.92 -5.95 -4.92
N PHE A 23 10.97 -4.62 -5.08
CA PHE A 23 12.23 -3.86 -5.08
C PHE A 23 12.71 -3.48 -3.68
N GLY A 24 11.79 -3.30 -2.72
CA GLY A 24 12.12 -2.85 -1.38
C GLY A 24 12.63 -3.94 -0.44
N MET A 25 12.36 -5.22 -0.73
CA MET A 25 12.64 -6.33 0.20
C MET A 25 14.11 -6.44 0.61
N GLU A 26 15.05 -6.26 -0.33
CA GLU A 26 16.48 -6.33 -0.02
C GLU A 26 16.91 -5.20 0.92
N TRP A 27 16.45 -3.98 0.63
CA TRP A 27 16.73 -2.79 1.44
C TRP A 27 16.07 -2.87 2.81
N PHE A 28 14.89 -3.48 2.88
CA PHE A 28 14.20 -3.72 4.14
C PHE A 28 15.05 -4.57 5.10
N LYS A 29 15.68 -5.64 4.58
CA LYS A 29 16.59 -6.50 5.35
C LYS A 29 17.85 -5.76 5.81
N LYS A 30 18.43 -4.90 4.97
CA LYS A 30 19.60 -4.08 5.35
C LYS A 30 19.25 -3.05 6.42
N GLY A 31 18.07 -2.45 6.37
CA GLY A 31 17.63 -1.57 7.47
C GLY A 31 17.28 -2.34 8.74
N LEU A 32 16.81 -3.59 8.64
CA LEU A 32 16.61 -4.45 9.82
C LEU A 32 17.93 -4.73 10.55
N SER A 33 19.03 -5.03 9.83
CA SER A 33 20.33 -5.22 10.49
C SER A 33 20.79 -3.97 11.23
N ILE A 34 20.55 -2.77 10.66
CA ILE A 34 20.84 -1.49 11.33
C ILE A 34 20.04 -1.36 12.64
N ILE A 35 18.74 -1.71 12.63
CA ILE A 35 17.90 -1.67 13.84
C ILE A 35 18.43 -2.64 14.90
N ASN A 36 18.77 -3.87 14.52
CA ASN A 36 19.27 -4.87 15.44
C ASN A 36 20.61 -4.46 16.07
N ASP A 37 21.49 -3.81 15.30
CA ASP A 37 22.77 -3.28 15.79
C ASP A 37 22.56 -2.14 16.82
N ILE A 38 21.55 -1.29 16.61
CA ILE A 38 21.24 -0.16 17.53
C ILE A 38 20.60 -0.65 18.83
N TYR A 39 19.62 -1.55 18.73
CA TYR A 39 18.75 -1.91 19.86
C TYR A 39 19.08 -3.27 20.50
N SER A 40 20.09 -3.99 20.01
CA SER A 40 20.55 -5.30 20.49
C SER A 40 19.44 -6.33 20.73
N ASN A 41 18.34 -6.21 19.97
CA ASN A 41 17.15 -7.05 20.06
C ASN A 41 16.97 -7.86 18.79
N ASN A 42 16.59 -9.12 18.92
CA ASN A 42 16.23 -9.97 17.78
C ASN A 42 14.74 -9.75 17.42
N LEU A 43 14.45 -8.70 16.65
CA LEU A 43 13.10 -8.39 16.17
C LEU A 43 12.77 -9.02 14.81
N ASP A 44 13.65 -9.90 14.31
CA ASP A 44 13.60 -10.47 12.95
C ASP A 44 12.23 -11.06 12.61
N PHE A 45 11.66 -11.87 13.50
CA PHE A 45 10.38 -12.52 13.25
C PHE A 45 9.23 -11.52 12.99
N VAL A 46 9.17 -10.43 13.76
CA VAL A 46 8.11 -9.43 13.63
C VAL A 46 8.27 -8.64 12.33
N PHE A 47 9.49 -8.23 12.02
CA PHE A 47 9.80 -7.50 10.79
C PHE A 47 9.61 -8.34 9.54
N ASP A 48 9.94 -9.64 9.60
CA ASP A 48 9.69 -10.59 8.52
C ASP A 48 8.19 -10.66 8.18
N ILE A 49 7.31 -10.76 9.18
CA ILE A 49 5.85 -10.76 8.95
C ILE A 49 5.40 -9.44 8.33
N ILE A 50 5.88 -8.31 8.88
CA ILE A 50 5.49 -6.97 8.39
C ILE A 50 5.95 -6.75 6.95
N SER A 51 7.09 -7.32 6.55
CA SER A 51 7.62 -7.20 5.19
C SER A 51 6.66 -7.71 4.12
N TYR A 52 5.78 -8.67 4.43
CA TYR A 52 4.80 -9.21 3.49
C TYR A 52 3.47 -8.43 3.45
N ILE A 53 3.24 -7.49 4.36
CA ILE A 53 2.00 -6.69 4.39
C ILE A 53 1.77 -5.94 3.06
N PRO A 54 2.76 -5.27 2.44
CA PRO A 54 2.62 -4.69 1.10
C PRO A 54 2.07 -5.66 0.05
N LEU A 55 2.57 -6.91 0.04
CA LEU A 55 2.12 -7.94 -0.90
C LEU A 55 0.65 -8.33 -0.63
N ILE A 56 0.26 -8.41 0.64
CA ILE A 56 -1.13 -8.67 1.04
C ILE A 56 -2.06 -7.53 0.57
N ILE A 57 -1.67 -6.27 0.77
CA ILE A 57 -2.46 -5.12 0.30
C ILE A 57 -2.59 -5.17 -1.23
N SER A 58 -1.49 -5.44 -1.94
CA SER A 58 -1.50 -5.58 -3.39
C SER A 58 -2.51 -6.63 -3.86
N ALA A 59 -2.52 -7.80 -3.23
CA ALA A 59 -3.46 -8.88 -3.52
C ALA A 59 -4.91 -8.47 -3.22
N ILE A 60 -5.18 -7.86 -2.08
CA ILE A 60 -6.53 -7.37 -1.72
C ILE A 60 -7.03 -6.39 -2.79
N CYS A 61 -6.22 -5.39 -3.16
CA CYS A 61 -6.58 -4.42 -4.19
C CYS A 61 -6.90 -5.10 -5.53
N PHE A 62 -6.07 -6.06 -5.95
CA PHE A 62 -6.28 -6.81 -7.19
C PHE A 62 -7.58 -7.63 -7.17
N PHE A 63 -7.80 -8.44 -6.12
CA PHE A 63 -9.02 -9.24 -6.00
C PHE A 63 -10.28 -8.38 -5.85
N THR A 64 -10.15 -7.18 -5.26
CA THR A 64 -11.27 -6.23 -5.14
C THR A 64 -11.77 -5.73 -6.49
N ILE A 65 -10.93 -5.71 -7.53
CA ILE A 65 -11.37 -5.38 -8.89
C ILE A 65 -12.34 -6.43 -9.43
N LEU A 66 -12.11 -7.71 -9.12
CA LEU A 66 -12.95 -8.83 -9.56
C LEU A 66 -14.32 -8.86 -8.86
N LEU A 67 -14.47 -8.16 -7.74
CA LEU A 67 -15.73 -8.02 -7.00
C LEU A 67 -16.69 -6.99 -7.61
N PHE A 68 -16.52 -6.61 -8.88
CA PHE A 68 -17.32 -5.60 -9.57
C PHE A 68 -18.84 -5.89 -9.55
N LYS A 69 -19.26 -7.14 -9.41
CA LYS A 69 -20.69 -7.50 -9.31
C LYS A 69 -21.29 -7.20 -7.93
N ASN A 70 -20.49 -7.15 -6.87
CA ASN A 70 -20.97 -6.97 -5.50
C ASN A 70 -20.37 -5.70 -4.88
N ARG A 71 -21.08 -4.58 -5.05
CA ARG A 71 -20.62 -3.24 -4.62
C ARG A 71 -20.34 -3.15 -3.14
N GLN A 72 -21.22 -3.73 -2.31
CA GLN A 72 -21.04 -3.74 -0.86
C GLN A 72 -19.77 -4.47 -0.44
N MET A 73 -19.46 -5.61 -1.08
CA MET A 73 -18.22 -6.34 -0.81
C MET A 73 -16.99 -5.60 -1.34
N GLN A 74 -17.10 -4.97 -2.52
CA GLN A 74 -16.03 -4.18 -3.11
C GLN A 74 -15.63 -3.00 -2.20
N VAL A 75 -16.60 -2.30 -1.62
CA VAL A 75 -16.35 -1.22 -0.65
C VAL A 75 -15.71 -1.74 0.63
N ARG A 76 -16.22 -2.84 1.20
CA ARG A 76 -15.67 -3.44 2.44
C ARG A 76 -14.20 -3.86 2.26
N MET A 77 -13.88 -4.55 1.17
CA MET A 77 -12.50 -4.96 0.86
C MET A 77 -11.59 -3.75 0.60
N SER A 78 -12.09 -2.71 -0.06
CA SER A 78 -11.33 -1.47 -0.26
C SER A 78 -11.03 -0.77 1.07
N TYR A 79 -11.98 -0.75 2.02
CA TYR A 79 -11.73 -0.23 3.37
C TYR A 79 -10.70 -1.06 4.14
N SER A 80 -10.76 -2.39 4.06
CA SER A 80 -9.73 -3.25 4.64
C SER A 80 -8.34 -2.93 4.07
N ALA A 81 -8.23 -2.79 2.74
CA ALA A 81 -6.99 -2.38 2.09
C ALA A 81 -6.52 -0.99 2.58
N LEU A 82 -7.45 -0.04 2.73
CA LEU A 82 -7.14 1.32 3.21
C LEU A 82 -6.58 1.30 4.64
N TYR A 83 -7.21 0.57 5.57
CA TYR A 83 -6.73 0.53 6.95
C TYR A 83 -5.35 -0.11 7.08
N ILE A 84 -5.10 -1.19 6.34
CA ILE A 84 -3.78 -1.84 6.31
C ILE A 84 -2.76 -0.92 5.62
N SER A 85 -3.17 -0.17 4.59
CA SER A 85 -2.32 0.84 3.92
C SER A 85 -1.94 1.99 4.86
N LEU A 86 -2.88 2.47 5.69
CA LEU A 86 -2.60 3.51 6.69
C LEU A 86 -1.66 3.00 7.80
N PHE A 87 -1.79 1.75 8.21
CA PHE A 87 -0.81 1.11 9.09
C PHE A 87 0.59 1.15 8.46
N MET A 88 0.70 0.83 7.17
CA MET A 88 1.98 0.92 6.44
C MET A 88 2.52 2.34 6.34
N CYS A 89 1.69 3.38 6.29
CA CYS A 89 2.16 4.77 6.35
C CYS A 89 2.89 5.07 7.66
N VAL A 90 2.29 4.68 8.79
CA VAL A 90 2.88 4.88 10.13
C VAL A 90 4.15 4.04 10.28
N PHE A 91 4.07 2.76 9.90
CA PHE A 91 5.22 1.86 9.98
C PHE A 91 6.39 2.32 9.11
N SER A 92 6.13 2.70 7.85
CA SER A 92 7.15 3.24 6.94
C SER A 92 7.80 4.50 7.53
N GLY A 93 6.99 5.44 8.04
CA GLY A 93 7.51 6.64 8.69
C GLY A 93 8.45 6.34 9.87
N PHE A 94 8.06 5.41 10.75
CA PHE A 94 8.89 4.99 11.88
C PHE A 94 10.15 4.24 11.43
N TYR A 95 10.01 3.31 10.49
CA TYR A 95 11.11 2.51 9.95
C TYR A 95 12.20 3.40 9.35
N PHE A 96 11.83 4.32 8.46
CA PHE A 96 12.77 5.22 7.83
C PHE A 96 13.32 6.27 8.79
N TYR A 97 12.54 6.72 9.79
CA TYR A 97 13.07 7.60 10.82
C TYR A 97 14.33 7.03 11.51
N ILE A 98 14.38 5.70 11.71
CA ILE A 98 15.52 5.02 12.33
C ILE A 98 16.59 4.66 11.31
N THR A 99 16.20 4.14 10.14
CA THR A 99 17.14 3.45 9.22
C THR A 99 17.65 4.32 8.09
N LEU A 100 17.04 5.48 7.81
CA LEU A 100 17.30 6.26 6.61
C LEU A 100 18.77 6.64 6.44
N ASN A 101 19.41 7.20 7.47
CA ASN A 101 20.80 7.66 7.37
C ASN A 101 21.75 6.49 7.08
N GLY A 102 21.62 5.37 7.81
CA GLY A 102 22.45 4.19 7.57
C GLY A 102 22.17 3.54 6.22
N LEU A 103 20.93 3.56 5.74
CA LEU A 103 20.58 3.09 4.39
C LEU A 103 21.23 3.95 3.30
N ILE A 104 21.23 5.28 3.46
CA ILE A 104 21.85 6.22 2.51
C ILE A 104 23.37 5.98 2.41
N GLU A 105 24.05 5.76 3.54
CA GLU A 105 25.50 5.52 3.56
C GLU A 105 25.93 4.27 2.78
N ILE A 106 25.07 3.25 2.73
CA ILE A 106 25.32 1.99 2.01
C ILE A 106 24.71 1.96 0.60
N MET A 107 24.06 3.04 0.14
CA MET A 107 23.51 3.11 -1.21
C MET A 107 24.62 3.16 -2.26
N PRO A 108 24.59 2.30 -3.29
CA PRO A 108 25.63 2.27 -4.31
C PRO A 108 25.50 3.38 -5.36
N SER A 109 24.38 4.11 -5.39
CA SER A 109 24.12 5.16 -6.39
C SER A 109 23.06 6.15 -5.93
N THR A 110 23.13 7.37 -6.47
CA THR A 110 22.15 8.44 -6.22
C THR A 110 20.76 8.12 -6.76
N THR A 111 20.65 7.26 -7.78
CA THR A 111 19.35 6.81 -8.31
C THR A 111 18.60 5.91 -7.31
N LEU A 112 19.32 5.01 -6.64
CA LEU A 112 18.76 4.17 -5.58
C LEU A 112 18.38 4.98 -4.34
N GLU A 113 19.14 6.03 -4.02
CA GLU A 113 18.79 6.98 -2.97
C GLU A 113 17.45 7.70 -3.27
N ILE A 114 17.24 8.17 -4.51
CA ILE A 114 15.96 8.76 -4.94
C ILE A 114 14.82 7.73 -4.83
N LEU A 115 15.07 6.48 -5.23
CA LEU A 115 14.09 5.40 -5.10
C LEU A 115 13.74 5.11 -3.63
N LEU A 116 14.71 5.22 -2.72
CA LEU A 116 14.47 5.10 -1.28
C LEU A 116 13.47 6.16 -0.78
N TYR A 117 13.66 7.42 -1.17
CA TYR A 117 12.71 8.49 -0.83
C TYR A 117 11.33 8.25 -1.45
N SER A 118 11.28 7.71 -2.67
CA SER A 118 10.02 7.34 -3.30
C SER A 118 9.30 6.21 -2.55
N ALA A 119 10.05 5.29 -1.95
CA ALA A 119 9.51 4.20 -1.15
C ALA A 119 8.80 4.74 0.11
N ILE A 120 9.36 5.78 0.75
CA ILE A 120 8.73 6.44 1.93
C ILE A 120 7.33 6.95 1.57
N LEU A 121 7.18 7.60 0.41
CA LEU A 121 5.93 8.21 -0.03
C LEU A 121 4.91 7.19 -0.55
N ASN A 122 5.35 6.01 -0.96
CA ASN A 122 4.50 5.05 -1.65
C ASN A 122 3.24 4.62 -0.87
N PRO A 123 3.30 4.28 0.43
CA PRO A 123 2.10 3.96 1.21
C PRO A 123 1.07 5.10 1.25
N PHE A 124 1.53 6.36 1.30
CA PHE A 124 0.66 7.55 1.32
C PHE A 124 -0.07 7.73 -0.01
N ILE A 125 0.66 7.59 -1.11
CA ILE A 125 0.09 7.65 -2.47
C ILE A 125 -0.95 6.55 -2.65
N CYS A 126 -0.62 5.31 -2.25
CA CYS A 126 -1.53 4.18 -2.36
C CYS A 126 -2.77 4.34 -1.46
N SER A 127 -2.62 4.81 -0.22
CA SER A 127 -3.75 5.13 0.67
C SER A 127 -4.70 6.12 0.00
N PHE A 128 -4.16 7.16 -0.62
CA PHE A 128 -4.95 8.16 -1.33
C PHE A 128 -5.69 7.56 -2.53
N LEU A 129 -5.03 6.73 -3.33
CA LEU A 129 -5.66 6.04 -4.46
C LEU A 129 -6.78 5.08 -4.01
N ILE A 130 -6.57 4.30 -2.96
CA ILE A 130 -7.60 3.42 -2.40
C ILE A 130 -8.79 4.24 -1.88
N TYR A 131 -8.54 5.37 -1.22
CA TYR A 131 -9.60 6.29 -0.80
C TYR A 131 -10.43 6.82 -1.99
N LEU A 132 -9.76 7.24 -3.07
CA LEU A 132 -10.45 7.66 -4.30
C LEU A 132 -11.26 6.51 -4.91
N ALA A 133 -10.74 5.28 -4.88
CA ALA A 133 -11.48 4.10 -5.31
C ALA A 133 -12.77 3.94 -4.51
N ILE A 134 -12.71 3.98 -3.18
CA ILE A 134 -13.89 3.90 -2.30
C ILE A 134 -14.91 4.97 -2.64
N LYS A 135 -14.47 6.23 -2.78
CA LYS A 135 -15.36 7.35 -3.13
C LYS A 135 -16.05 7.10 -4.47
N SER A 136 -15.30 6.66 -5.48
CA SER A 136 -15.87 6.35 -6.79
C SER A 136 -16.84 5.17 -6.78
N ILE A 137 -16.58 4.11 -6.00
CA ILE A 137 -17.49 2.96 -5.86
C ILE A 137 -18.82 3.41 -5.23
N LYS A 138 -18.78 4.25 -4.20
CA LYS A 138 -19.99 4.75 -3.52
C LYS A 138 -20.83 5.65 -4.42
N ASN A 139 -20.20 6.60 -5.11
CA ASN A 139 -20.89 7.47 -6.05
C ASN A 139 -21.57 6.67 -7.17
N ASP A 140 -20.89 5.63 -7.68
CA ASP A 140 -21.46 4.72 -8.67
C ASP A 140 -22.70 3.99 -8.15
N ASP A 141 -22.67 3.55 -6.90
CA ASP A 141 -23.77 2.82 -6.26
C ASP A 141 -24.98 3.73 -6.03
N GLU A 142 -24.75 4.96 -5.56
CA GLU A 142 -25.79 5.98 -5.39
C GLU A 142 -26.45 6.37 -6.72
N LEU A 143 -25.67 6.50 -7.80
CA LEU A 143 -26.19 6.78 -9.14
C LEU A 143 -27.11 5.68 -9.64
N VAL A 144 -26.74 4.40 -9.46
CA VAL A 144 -27.61 3.27 -9.84
C VAL A 144 -28.89 3.27 -9.01
N ASN A 145 -28.77 3.41 -7.69
CA ASN A 145 -29.92 3.41 -6.78
C ASN A 145 -30.89 4.57 -7.04
N SER A 146 -30.40 5.74 -7.47
CA SER A 146 -31.26 6.89 -7.80
C SER A 146 -32.07 6.69 -9.09
N LEU A 147 -31.50 6.02 -10.10
CA LEU A 147 -32.19 5.70 -11.35
C LEU A 147 -33.30 4.67 -11.13
N ASP A 148 -33.07 3.70 -10.24
CA ASP A 148 -34.05 2.66 -9.92
C ASP A 148 -35.27 3.22 -9.15
N ARG A 149 -35.14 4.36 -8.47
CA ARG A 149 -36.27 5.04 -7.77
C ARG A 149 -37.23 5.78 -8.71
N ILE A 150 -36.81 6.06 -9.94
CA ILE A 150 -37.60 6.81 -10.93
C ILE A 150 -38.44 5.87 -11.81
N ARG A 151 -38.11 4.58 -11.83
CA ARG A 151 -38.87 3.52 -12.52
C ARG A 151 -39.93 2.92 -11.61
#